data_AF-A0A6P6QLB7-F1
#
_entry.id   AF-A0A6P6QLB7-F1
#
_cell.length_a   1.000
_cell.length_b   1.000
_cell.length_c   1.000
_cell.angle_alpha   90.00
_cell.angle_beta   90.00
_cell.angle_gamma   90.00
#
_symmetry.space_group_name_H-M   'P 1'
#
loop_
_entity.id
_entity.type
_entity.pdbx_description
1 polymer ?
#
loop_
_entity_poly.entity_id
_entity_poly.type
_entity_poly.pdbx_seq_one_letter_code
_entity_poly.pdbx_strand_id
1 'polypeptide(L)'
;MMSLKELCAYETPSVAEMQNFLLTDRRPTGHVNQVWPNVYIGNEYVLCFLFKWKLNENVQNYGCSLRLCFLRVAARDKSMLYNMRITHIVNAASGPPHVNTGARFYRDMDIDYYGVEADDSPDFIIRVLFYPTARFIRAALSKNGRVFVHCLMGVSRSATLVLAFLMICEDLTLMEAIKAVRQHRDICPNPGFLNQLRHLDMSLVRERKKKLEAYKLKAPKDKPSASQMQAVYEAPSISDLRSLLLTDRQTFGPVSLIWPGLYIGDESTARDKGLLADLGITHVVNCADGPHRINTGAQFYSDMRISYCGVEASDHPQFDLSQYFCSTASFIKAALTQNGKVLVHCAMGVSRSGALVLAFLMMCENLTLTDAIIAVRLNRDICPNSGFLEQLRTLENNLKR
;
A
#
# COMPACT_ATOMS: atom_id res chain seq x y z
N MET A 1 11.77 7.15 18.84
CA MET A 1 10.62 6.22 18.96
C MET A 1 9.77 6.71 20.13
N MET A 2 8.47 6.90 19.94
CA MET A 2 7.56 7.40 20.99
C MET A 2 7.55 6.46 22.19
N SER A 3 7.49 7.02 23.41
CA SER A 3 7.23 6.26 24.62
C SER A 3 5.81 5.68 24.61
N LEU A 4 5.55 4.62 25.39
CA LEU A 4 4.18 4.08 25.50
C LEU A 4 3.17 5.15 25.93
N LYS A 5 3.56 6.04 26.86
CA LYS A 5 2.66 7.09 27.34
C LYS A 5 2.24 8.02 26.21
N GLU A 6 3.18 8.39 25.35
CA GLU A 6 2.91 9.21 24.16
C GLU A 6 2.08 8.43 23.14
N LEU A 7 2.39 7.16 22.88
CA LEU A 7 1.62 6.34 21.94
C LEU A 7 0.18 6.10 22.42
N CYS A 8 -0.02 5.83 23.72
CA CYS A 8 -1.35 5.66 24.31
C CYS A 8 -2.21 6.93 24.19
N ALA A 9 -1.60 8.10 24.40
CA ALA A 9 -2.25 9.41 24.28
C ALA A 9 -2.37 9.90 22.83
N TYR A 10 -1.71 9.24 21.87
CA TYR A 10 -1.78 9.65 20.47
C TYR A 10 -3.15 9.35 19.87
N GLU A 11 -3.71 10.40 19.27
CA GLU A 11 -4.91 10.36 18.44
C GLU A 11 -4.53 10.70 17.00
N THR A 12 -4.99 9.88 16.06
CA THR A 12 -4.77 10.13 14.64
C THR A 12 -5.52 11.40 14.21
N PRO A 13 -4.84 12.38 13.57
CA PRO A 13 -5.47 13.65 13.18
C PRO A 13 -6.61 13.44 12.18
N SER A 14 -7.59 14.34 12.23
CA SER A 14 -8.62 14.45 11.21
C SER A 14 -8.05 14.98 9.89
N VAL A 15 -8.78 14.75 8.79
CA VAL A 15 -8.41 15.26 7.47
C VAL A 15 -8.34 16.79 7.47
N ALA A 16 -9.27 17.46 8.14
CA ALA A 16 -9.29 18.92 8.24
C ALA A 16 -8.06 19.47 8.98
N GLU A 17 -7.66 18.86 10.09
CA GLU A 17 -6.45 19.26 10.83
C GLU A 17 -5.19 19.09 9.98
N MET A 18 -5.08 17.97 9.25
CA MET A 18 -3.96 17.75 8.33
C MET A 18 -3.94 18.77 7.20
N GLN A 19 -5.08 19.06 6.57
CA GLN A 19 -5.17 20.07 5.51
C GLN A 19 -4.80 21.46 6.02
N ASN A 20 -5.35 21.87 7.16
CA ASN A 20 -5.02 23.15 7.78
C ASN A 20 -3.52 23.24 8.03
N PHE A 21 -2.93 22.20 8.62
CA PHE A 21 -1.48 22.15 8.83
C PHE A 21 -0.73 22.27 7.51
N LEU A 22 -1.03 21.47 6.49
CA LEU A 22 -0.32 21.46 5.20
C LEU A 22 -0.43 22.77 4.43
N LEU A 23 -1.49 23.55 4.65
CA LEU A 23 -1.74 24.82 3.97
C LEU A 23 -1.10 26.04 4.66
N THR A 24 -0.67 25.94 5.92
CA THR A 24 0.06 27.04 6.57
C THR A 24 1.47 27.21 5.98
N ASP A 25 2.09 28.39 6.16
CA ASP A 25 3.54 28.64 5.99
C ASP A 25 4.22 27.99 4.77
N ARG A 26 3.51 27.92 3.64
CA ARG A 26 3.98 27.26 2.42
C ARG A 26 5.19 27.98 1.84
N ARG A 27 6.22 27.22 1.47
CA ARG A 27 7.46 27.72 0.90
C ARG A 27 7.64 27.24 -0.54
N PRO A 28 8.21 28.06 -1.43
CA PRO A 28 8.61 27.57 -2.74
C PRO A 28 9.50 26.34 -2.61
N THR A 29 9.14 25.27 -3.32
CA THR A 29 9.92 24.03 -3.35
C THR A 29 10.73 23.94 -4.63
N GLY A 30 11.93 23.38 -4.52
CA GLY A 30 12.75 23.06 -5.68
C GLY A 30 12.17 21.91 -6.50
N HIS A 31 12.85 21.56 -7.59
CA HIS A 31 12.43 20.46 -8.48
C HIS A 31 12.58 19.09 -7.84
N VAL A 32 13.58 18.94 -6.95
CA VAL A 32 13.83 17.74 -6.14
C VAL A 32 14.27 18.16 -4.75
N ASN A 33 13.79 17.47 -3.73
CA ASN A 33 14.26 17.64 -2.36
C ASN A 33 14.49 16.26 -1.75
N GLN A 34 15.60 16.13 -1.01
CA GLN A 34 15.75 15.00 -0.10
C GLN A 34 14.82 15.23 1.09
N VAL A 35 13.89 14.31 1.31
CA VAL A 35 12.87 14.44 2.37
C VAL A 35 13.07 13.44 3.51
N TRP A 36 13.92 12.44 3.28
CA TRP A 36 14.38 11.44 4.25
C TRP A 36 15.76 10.93 3.81
N PRO A 37 16.61 10.33 4.68
CA PRO A 37 17.88 9.73 4.26
C PRO A 37 17.73 8.87 3.00
N ASN A 38 18.44 9.26 1.92
CA ASN A 38 18.42 8.63 0.60
C ASN A 38 17.05 8.54 -0.11
N VAL A 39 16.02 9.26 0.36
CA VAL A 39 14.70 9.35 -0.31
C VAL A 39 14.44 10.78 -0.75
N TYR A 40 14.11 10.92 -2.04
CA TYR A 40 13.93 12.20 -2.71
C TYR A 40 12.52 12.30 -3.29
N ILE A 41 11.88 13.45 -3.16
CA ILE A 41 10.64 13.77 -3.88
C ILE A 41 10.91 14.82 -4.94
N GLY A 42 10.38 14.63 -6.15
CA GLY A 42 10.42 15.66 -7.19
C GLY A 42 9.28 15.59 -8.19
N ASN A 43 9.40 16.40 -9.24
CA ASN A 43 8.36 16.65 -10.22
C ASN A 43 8.71 16.17 -11.64
N GLU A 44 7.67 16.01 -12.45
CA GLU A 44 7.77 15.80 -13.90
C GLU A 44 7.27 17.02 -14.72
N TYR A 45 6.76 18.06 -14.08
CA TYR A 45 6.38 19.32 -14.75
C TYR A 45 6.59 20.53 -13.84
N VAL A 46 6.88 21.69 -14.44
CA VAL A 46 6.99 22.99 -13.75
C VAL A 46 5.86 23.88 -14.26
N LEU A 47 4.91 24.26 -13.40
CA LEU A 47 4.09 25.42 -13.67
C LEU A 47 4.60 26.57 -12.80
N CYS A 48 5.32 27.50 -13.44
CA CYS A 48 5.71 28.75 -12.81
C CYS A 48 4.55 29.76 -12.94
N PHE A 49 3.39 29.48 -12.34
CA PHE A 49 2.30 30.45 -12.17
C PHE A 49 1.41 30.09 -10.97
N LEU A 50 1.37 31.01 -9.99
CA LEU A 50 0.31 31.27 -9.01
C LEU A 50 -0.40 30.04 -8.40
N PHE A 51 0.05 29.64 -7.20
CA PHE A 51 -0.85 29.05 -6.19
C PHE A 51 -1.87 30.12 -5.74
N LYS A 52 -2.84 30.46 -6.60
CA LYS A 52 -4.18 30.86 -6.15
C LYS A 52 -5.05 29.63 -6.32
N TRP A 53 -5.03 28.75 -5.33
CA TRP A 53 -6.15 27.83 -5.15
C TRP A 53 -7.39 28.71 -4.95
N LYS A 54 -8.43 28.43 -5.72
CA LYS A 54 -9.64 29.24 -5.89
C LYS A 54 -10.39 29.36 -4.56
N LEU A 55 -10.02 30.34 -3.73
CA LEU A 55 -10.98 31.06 -2.90
C LEU A 55 -11.81 31.91 -3.88
N ASN A 56 -13.06 31.51 -4.14
CA ASN A 56 -14.12 32.47 -4.46
C ASN A 56 -14.07 33.55 -3.35
N GLU A 57 -14.03 34.86 -3.56
CA GLU A 57 -14.11 35.75 -4.73
C GLU A 57 -13.22 37.00 -4.48
N ASN A 58 -12.95 37.78 -5.53
CA ASN A 58 -12.49 39.18 -5.50
C ASN A 58 -11.08 39.49 -5.00
N VAL A 59 -10.06 39.44 -5.87
CA VAL A 59 -8.99 40.48 -5.89
C VAL A 59 -8.44 40.62 -7.32
N GLN A 60 -8.75 41.76 -7.94
CA GLN A 60 -8.12 42.29 -9.16
C GLN A 60 -6.67 42.70 -8.91
N ASN A 61 -5.84 42.58 -9.96
CA ASN A 61 -4.52 43.19 -10.15
C ASN A 61 -3.42 42.87 -9.15
N TYR A 62 -2.35 42.21 -9.62
CA TYR A 62 -0.98 42.72 -9.59
C TYR A 62 -0.17 41.96 -10.66
N GLY A 63 0.30 42.69 -11.69
CA GLY A 63 1.25 42.18 -12.67
C GLY A 63 2.60 41.94 -12.00
N CYS A 64 3.22 40.78 -12.27
CA CYS A 64 4.58 40.50 -11.81
C CYS A 64 5.39 39.88 -12.94
N SER A 65 6.58 40.45 -13.12
CA SER A 65 7.52 40.29 -14.24
C SER A 65 7.93 38.84 -14.51
N LEU A 66 7.79 38.41 -15.77
CA LEU A 66 8.34 37.16 -16.29
C LEU A 66 9.87 37.19 -16.25
N ARG A 67 10.47 36.55 -15.23
CA ARG A 67 11.83 36.02 -15.38
C ARG A 67 11.73 34.57 -15.86
N LEU A 68 12.19 34.34 -17.08
CA LEU A 68 12.49 33.03 -17.66
C LEU A 68 13.48 32.30 -16.74
N CYS A 69 12.99 31.53 -15.77
CA CYS A 69 13.80 30.57 -15.03
C CYS A 69 13.75 29.23 -15.79
N PHE A 70 14.90 28.74 -16.23
CA PHE A 70 15.05 27.53 -17.03
C PHE A 70 14.21 26.36 -16.49
N LEU A 71 13.39 25.79 -17.38
CA LEU A 71 12.44 24.70 -17.17
C LEU A 71 13.14 23.37 -16.81
N ARG A 72 13.54 23.16 -15.56
CA ARG A 72 14.08 21.85 -15.14
C ARG A 72 12.99 20.94 -14.59
N VAL A 73 12.75 19.86 -15.30
CA VAL A 73 11.87 18.77 -14.90
C VAL A 73 12.71 17.68 -14.29
N ALA A 74 12.59 17.43 -12.99
CA ALA A 74 13.48 16.52 -12.28
C ALA A 74 13.51 15.10 -12.85
N ALA A 75 12.34 14.53 -13.12
CA ALA A 75 12.22 13.18 -13.67
C ALA A 75 12.79 13.03 -15.10
N ARG A 76 12.96 14.13 -15.84
CA ARG A 76 13.50 14.10 -17.21
C ARG A 76 14.98 14.50 -17.27
N ASP A 77 15.55 15.03 -16.20
CA ASP A 77 16.96 15.43 -16.11
C ASP A 77 17.84 14.25 -15.69
N LYS A 78 18.17 13.37 -16.64
CA LYS A 78 19.01 12.18 -16.41
C LYS A 78 20.39 12.54 -15.84
N SER A 79 20.98 13.64 -16.30
CA SER A 79 22.28 14.11 -15.82
C SER A 79 22.22 14.51 -14.34
N MET A 80 21.17 15.21 -13.93
CA MET A 80 20.94 15.51 -12.52
C MET A 80 20.73 14.24 -11.70
N LEU A 81 19.88 13.30 -12.15
CA LEU A 81 19.62 12.04 -11.45
C LEU A 81 20.90 11.20 -11.31
N TYR A 82 21.72 11.14 -12.35
CA TYR A 82 23.04 10.50 -12.34
C TYR A 82 23.99 11.16 -11.33
N ASN A 83 24.10 12.49 -11.34
CA ASN A 83 24.95 13.23 -10.41
C ASN A 83 24.50 13.09 -8.95
N MET A 84 23.19 12.97 -8.72
CA MET A 84 22.60 12.66 -7.41
C MET A 84 22.79 11.19 -7.01
N ARG A 85 23.29 10.34 -7.92
CA ARG A 85 23.47 8.89 -7.76
C ARG A 85 22.16 8.18 -7.47
N ILE A 86 21.07 8.60 -8.13
CA ILE A 86 19.79 7.90 -8.05
C ILE A 86 19.95 6.51 -8.67
N THR A 87 19.48 5.51 -7.94
CA THR A 87 19.58 4.08 -8.30
C THR A 87 18.21 3.45 -8.49
N HIS A 88 17.18 4.04 -7.91
CA HIS A 88 15.82 3.52 -7.93
C HIS A 88 14.85 4.67 -8.19
N ILE A 89 13.82 4.42 -9.01
CA ILE A 89 12.78 5.40 -9.32
C ILE A 89 11.41 4.81 -9.03
N VAL A 90 10.60 5.58 -8.28
CA VAL A 90 9.17 5.36 -8.16
C VAL A 90 8.44 6.46 -8.93
N ASN A 91 7.76 6.08 -10.01
CA ASN A 91 6.88 6.98 -10.74
C ASN A 91 5.44 6.77 -10.27
N ALA A 92 4.97 7.66 -9.40
CA ALA A 92 3.65 7.65 -8.79
C ALA A 92 2.52 8.18 -9.72
N ALA A 93 2.80 8.31 -11.02
CA ALA A 93 1.87 8.75 -12.04
C ALA A 93 2.25 8.13 -13.40
N SER A 94 2.66 6.86 -13.39
CA SER A 94 3.13 6.16 -14.58
C SER A 94 2.03 5.99 -15.63
N GLY A 95 2.42 5.95 -16.90
CA GLY A 95 1.54 5.64 -18.03
C GLY A 95 0.89 6.87 -18.67
N PRO A 96 0.43 6.77 -19.93
CA PRO A 96 -0.40 7.80 -20.56
C PRO A 96 -1.75 7.93 -19.84
N PRO A 97 -2.29 9.15 -19.64
CA PRO A 97 -1.83 10.45 -20.15
C PRO A 97 -0.86 11.19 -19.21
N HIS A 98 -0.43 10.57 -18.11
CA HIS A 98 0.23 11.25 -16.99
C HIS A 98 1.73 11.50 -17.20
N VAL A 99 2.57 10.50 -16.90
CA VAL A 99 4.04 10.64 -16.89
C VAL A 99 4.69 9.46 -17.62
N ASN A 100 5.23 9.72 -18.81
CA ASN A 100 5.85 8.69 -19.65
C ASN A 100 7.39 8.67 -19.52
N THR A 101 7.88 8.50 -18.29
CA THR A 101 9.28 8.20 -17.99
C THR A 101 9.43 6.74 -17.56
N GLY A 102 8.89 5.80 -18.35
CA GLY A 102 8.93 4.37 -18.04
C GLY A 102 10.33 3.76 -18.09
N ALA A 103 10.45 2.45 -17.82
CA ALA A 103 11.73 1.72 -17.89
C ALA A 103 12.49 1.93 -19.22
N ARG A 104 11.78 2.09 -20.34
CA ARG A 104 12.39 2.41 -21.64
C ARG A 104 13.07 3.78 -21.68
N PHE A 105 12.55 4.76 -20.94
CA PHE A 105 13.14 6.09 -20.86
C PHE A 105 14.48 6.05 -20.12
N TYR A 106 14.58 5.30 -19.02
CA TYR A 106 15.79 5.18 -18.20
C TYR A 106 16.72 4.02 -18.59
N ARG A 107 16.50 3.35 -19.74
CA ARG A 107 17.22 2.13 -20.14
C ARG A 107 18.75 2.24 -20.26
N ASP A 108 19.24 3.46 -20.41
CA ASP A 108 20.65 3.85 -20.51
C ASP A 108 21.26 4.23 -19.14
N MET A 109 20.47 4.12 -18.08
CA MET A 109 20.87 4.32 -16.70
C MET A 109 20.76 3.00 -15.94
N ASP A 110 21.64 2.78 -14.97
CA ASP A 110 21.56 1.66 -14.03
C ASP A 110 20.51 1.97 -12.95
N ILE A 111 19.22 1.93 -13.34
CA ILE A 111 18.08 2.29 -12.50
C ILE A 111 17.06 1.16 -12.44
N ASP A 112 16.73 0.76 -11.22
CA ASP A 112 15.53 -0.05 -10.96
C ASP A 112 14.29 0.85 -10.98
N TYR A 113 13.39 0.61 -11.92
CA TYR A 113 12.18 1.42 -12.13
C TYR A 113 10.92 0.72 -11.60
N TYR A 114 10.14 1.44 -10.80
CA TYR A 114 8.83 1.03 -10.34
C TYR A 114 7.77 2.09 -10.71
N GLY A 115 6.99 1.79 -11.76
CA GLY A 115 5.90 2.64 -12.21
C GLY A 115 4.58 2.20 -11.60
N VAL A 116 3.84 3.15 -11.02
CA VAL A 116 2.46 2.93 -10.57
C VAL A 116 1.53 3.91 -11.27
N GLU A 117 0.46 3.37 -11.86
CA GLU A 117 -0.57 4.18 -12.49
C GLU A 117 -1.51 4.66 -11.38
N ALA A 118 -1.43 5.96 -11.05
CA ALA A 118 -2.26 6.56 -10.02
C ALA A 118 -2.81 7.92 -10.48
N ASP A 119 -4.14 7.99 -10.48
CA ASP A 119 -4.87 9.24 -10.72
C ASP A 119 -4.85 10.10 -9.47
N ASP A 120 -4.70 11.42 -9.63
CA ASP A 120 -4.72 12.37 -8.51
C ASP A 120 -6.16 12.77 -8.13
N SER A 121 -7.03 11.77 -8.01
CA SER A 121 -8.42 11.95 -7.62
C SER A 121 -8.61 11.58 -6.14
N PRO A 122 -9.47 12.29 -5.38
CA PRO A 122 -9.89 11.86 -4.05
C PRO A 122 -10.50 10.45 -4.02
N ASP A 123 -11.10 10.01 -5.14
CA ASP A 123 -11.76 8.71 -5.25
C ASP A 123 -10.79 7.57 -5.63
N PHE A 124 -9.57 7.90 -6.06
CA PHE A 124 -8.58 6.88 -6.41
C PHE A 124 -8.10 6.13 -5.17
N ILE A 125 -8.12 4.80 -5.23
CA ILE A 125 -7.78 3.93 -4.10
C ILE A 125 -6.26 3.77 -3.96
N ILE A 126 -5.54 4.85 -3.67
CA ILE A 126 -4.07 4.86 -3.58
C ILE A 126 -3.51 3.94 -2.49
N ARG A 127 -4.29 3.59 -1.47
CA ARG A 127 -3.89 2.70 -0.38
C ARG A 127 -3.49 1.30 -0.83
N VAL A 128 -3.97 0.83 -1.99
CA VAL A 128 -3.49 -0.45 -2.58
C VAL A 128 -2.01 -0.39 -2.95
N LEU A 129 -1.45 0.82 -3.11
CA LEU A 129 -0.05 1.05 -3.48
C LEU A 129 0.86 1.28 -2.27
N PHE A 130 0.33 1.41 -1.04
CA PHE A 130 1.13 1.74 0.16
C PHE A 130 2.20 0.69 0.46
N TYR A 131 1.80 -0.55 0.72
CA TYR A 131 2.74 -1.63 1.03
C TYR A 131 3.65 -2.04 -0.15
N PRO A 132 3.16 -2.20 -1.41
CA PRO A 132 4.03 -2.48 -2.54
C PRO A 132 5.13 -1.42 -2.70
N THR A 133 4.77 -0.14 -2.63
CA THR A 133 5.73 0.96 -2.80
C THR A 133 6.68 1.06 -1.61
N ALA A 134 6.18 0.94 -0.38
CA ALA A 134 7.02 0.97 0.82
C ALA A 134 8.07 -0.16 0.80
N ARG A 135 7.70 -1.36 0.32
CA ARG A 135 8.64 -2.46 0.12
C ARG A 135 9.71 -2.16 -0.91
N PHE A 136 9.33 -1.60 -2.06
CA PHE A 136 10.29 -1.20 -3.09
C PHE A 136 11.31 -0.20 -2.52
N ILE A 137 10.83 0.83 -1.82
CA ILE A 137 11.70 1.83 -1.17
C ILE A 137 12.60 1.16 -0.11
N ARG A 138 12.05 0.34 0.78
CA ARG A 138 12.83 -0.33 1.85
C ARG A 138 13.90 -1.26 1.28
N ALA A 139 13.59 -2.03 0.22
CA ALA A 139 14.53 -2.94 -0.42
C ALA A 139 15.66 -2.19 -1.14
N ALA A 140 15.38 -1.02 -1.72
CA ALA A 140 16.39 -0.15 -2.28
C ALA A 140 17.33 0.39 -1.19
N LEU A 141 16.75 0.89 -0.09
CA LEU A 141 17.50 1.47 1.03
C LEU A 141 18.38 0.43 1.76
N SER A 142 17.93 -0.83 1.88
CA SER A 142 18.74 -1.89 2.50
C SER A 142 20.01 -2.24 1.72
N LYS A 143 20.04 -1.88 0.42
CA LYS A 143 21.23 -1.99 -0.45
C LYS A 143 21.98 -0.67 -0.58
N ASN A 144 21.74 0.28 0.32
CA ASN A 144 22.30 1.65 0.29
C ASN A 144 21.94 2.42 -0.99
N GLY A 145 20.81 2.07 -1.63
CA GLY A 145 20.29 2.75 -2.81
C GLY A 145 19.73 4.13 -2.47
N ARG A 146 19.67 5.00 -3.49
CA ARG A 146 18.98 6.29 -3.45
C ARG A 146 17.72 6.24 -4.30
N VAL A 147 16.61 6.60 -3.70
CA VAL A 147 15.27 6.44 -4.27
C VAL A 147 14.67 7.79 -4.61
N PHE A 148 14.32 7.97 -5.87
CA PHE A 148 13.61 9.15 -6.35
C PHE A 148 12.13 8.81 -6.57
N VAL A 149 11.25 9.40 -5.76
CA VAL A 149 9.80 9.23 -5.84
C VAL A 149 9.18 10.49 -6.45
N HIS A 150 8.58 10.37 -7.62
CA HIS A 150 7.99 11.52 -8.31
C HIS A 150 6.57 11.24 -8.77
N CYS A 151 5.83 12.31 -8.99
CA CYS A 151 4.61 12.31 -9.80
C CYS A 151 4.68 13.54 -10.72
N LEU A 152 3.55 14.00 -11.25
CA LEU A 152 3.53 15.19 -12.09
C LEU A 152 4.12 16.43 -11.37
N MET A 153 3.60 16.76 -10.19
CA MET A 153 3.99 17.95 -9.42
C MET A 153 4.93 17.65 -8.25
N GLY A 154 5.07 16.39 -7.84
CA GLY A 154 5.81 16.03 -6.63
C GLY A 154 5.16 16.54 -5.34
N VAL A 155 3.83 16.71 -5.30
CA VAL A 155 3.09 17.35 -4.19
C VAL A 155 2.06 16.43 -3.53
N SER A 156 1.29 15.67 -4.34
CA SER A 156 0.20 14.82 -3.85
C SER A 156 0.60 13.34 -3.88
N ARG A 157 0.38 12.62 -4.99
CA ARG A 157 0.66 11.16 -5.14
C ARG A 157 2.01 10.69 -4.59
N SER A 158 3.12 11.29 -5.03
CA SER A 158 4.46 10.91 -4.58
C SER A 158 4.67 11.16 -3.08
N ALA A 159 4.13 12.27 -2.56
CA ALA A 159 4.18 12.58 -1.15
C ALA A 159 3.36 11.57 -0.35
N THR A 160 2.16 11.21 -0.80
CA THR A 160 1.31 10.20 -0.16
C THR A 160 2.04 8.87 -0.03
N LEU A 161 2.71 8.39 -1.09
CA LEU A 161 3.45 7.12 -1.03
C LEU A 161 4.68 7.19 -0.11
N VAL A 162 5.39 8.32 -0.07
CA VAL A 162 6.50 8.51 0.87
C VAL A 162 6.00 8.57 2.32
N LEU A 163 4.89 9.27 2.60
CA LEU A 163 4.30 9.31 3.94
C LEU A 163 3.88 7.91 4.39
N ALA A 164 3.25 7.12 3.51
CA ALA A 164 2.92 5.72 3.79
C ALA A 164 4.17 4.88 4.09
N PHE A 165 5.24 5.03 3.30
CA PHE A 165 6.53 4.39 3.56
C PHE A 165 7.09 4.74 4.95
N LEU A 166 7.10 6.03 5.32
CA LEU A 166 7.61 6.44 6.63
C LEU A 166 6.80 5.86 7.78
N MET A 167 5.47 5.75 7.62
CA MET A 167 4.64 5.09 8.63
C MET A 167 4.89 3.58 8.69
N ILE A 168 4.92 2.89 7.55
CA ILE A 168 5.03 1.42 7.50
C ILE A 168 6.44 0.96 7.90
N CYS A 169 7.47 1.63 7.40
CA CYS A 169 8.84 1.16 7.49
C CYS A 169 9.66 1.87 8.56
N GLU A 170 9.44 3.16 8.80
CA GLU A 170 10.23 3.98 9.74
C GLU A 170 9.52 4.19 11.09
N ASP A 171 8.41 3.48 11.31
CA ASP A 171 7.61 3.52 12.53
C ASP A 171 7.08 4.90 12.95
N LEU A 172 6.98 5.84 11.99
CA LEU A 172 6.41 7.16 12.28
C LEU A 172 4.89 7.10 12.40
N THR A 173 4.32 8.00 13.18
CA THR A 173 2.90 8.39 13.06
C THR A 173 2.69 9.26 11.83
N LEU A 174 1.44 9.41 11.40
CA LEU A 174 1.08 10.26 10.25
C LEU A 174 1.55 11.70 10.42
N MET A 175 1.40 12.29 11.62
CA MET A 175 1.84 13.65 11.86
C MET A 175 3.37 13.78 11.91
N GLU A 176 4.08 12.78 12.42
CA GLU A 176 5.55 12.77 12.38
C GLU A 176 6.06 12.66 10.94
N ALA A 177 5.47 11.77 10.13
CA ALA A 177 5.80 11.63 8.72
C ALA A 177 5.52 12.93 7.94
N ILE A 178 4.37 13.57 8.14
CA ILE A 178 4.02 14.85 7.52
C ILE A 178 5.04 15.93 7.91
N LYS A 179 5.38 16.05 9.20
CA LYS A 179 6.37 17.02 9.67
C LYS A 179 7.75 16.78 9.07
N ALA A 180 8.21 15.53 9.04
CA ALA A 180 9.51 15.15 8.49
C ALA A 180 9.64 15.55 7.01
N VAL A 181 8.64 15.22 6.18
CA VAL A 181 8.67 15.57 4.75
C VAL A 181 8.54 17.08 4.55
N ARG A 182 7.62 17.73 5.29
CA ARG A 182 7.32 19.15 5.13
C ARG A 182 8.48 20.08 5.51
N GLN A 183 9.38 19.65 6.39
CA GLN A 183 10.61 20.39 6.70
C GLN A 183 11.49 20.63 5.47
N HIS A 184 11.43 19.73 4.48
CA HIS A 184 12.29 19.78 3.29
C HIS A 184 11.51 20.10 2.01
N ARG A 185 10.20 19.85 1.99
CA ARG A 185 9.36 20.05 0.82
C ARG A 185 7.89 20.27 1.19
N ASP A 186 7.30 21.35 0.69
CA ASP A 186 5.85 21.51 0.62
C ASP A 186 5.19 20.35 -0.12
N ILE A 187 4.27 19.70 0.58
CA ILE A 187 3.43 18.63 0.07
C ILE A 187 1.97 18.97 0.36
N CYS A 188 1.07 18.42 -0.44
CA CYS A 188 -0.37 18.62 -0.27
C CYS A 188 -1.10 17.43 -0.91
N PRO A 189 -1.07 16.23 -0.31
CA PRO A 189 -1.98 15.15 -0.68
C PRO A 189 -3.43 15.63 -0.73
N ASN A 190 -4.20 15.13 -1.70
CA ASN A 190 -5.62 15.44 -1.77
C ASN A 190 -6.39 14.87 -0.54
N PRO A 191 -7.61 15.34 -0.24
CA PRO A 191 -8.36 14.93 0.96
C PRO A 191 -8.64 13.42 1.02
N GLY A 192 -8.92 12.79 -0.12
CA GLY A 192 -9.16 11.34 -0.20
C GLY A 192 -7.90 10.54 0.17
N PHE A 193 -6.73 11.00 -0.28
CA PHE A 193 -5.45 10.39 0.07
C PHE A 193 -5.09 10.60 1.54
N LEU A 194 -5.35 11.79 2.10
CA LEU A 194 -5.19 12.05 3.53
C LEU A 194 -6.07 11.12 4.37
N ASN A 195 -7.32 10.90 3.95
CA ASN A 195 -8.21 9.96 4.63
C ASN A 195 -7.67 8.51 4.55
N GLN A 196 -7.14 8.12 3.41
CA GLN A 196 -6.52 6.80 3.25
C GLN A 196 -5.26 6.63 4.12
N LEU A 197 -4.41 7.66 4.23
CA LEU A 197 -3.27 7.67 5.16
C LEU A 197 -3.72 7.62 6.62
N ARG A 198 -4.83 8.30 6.95
CA ARG A 198 -5.44 8.27 8.29
C ARG A 198 -5.82 6.83 8.69
N HIS A 199 -6.47 6.09 7.80
CA HIS A 199 -6.84 4.70 8.06
C HIS A 199 -5.61 3.78 8.25
N LEU A 200 -4.55 4.02 7.48
CA LEU A 200 -3.28 3.33 7.67
C LEU A 200 -2.69 3.61 9.06
N ASP A 201 -2.61 4.88 9.45
CA ASP A 201 -2.08 5.30 10.75
C ASP A 201 -2.87 4.71 11.92
N MET A 202 -4.20 4.75 11.89
CA MET A 202 -5.06 4.13 12.91
C MET A 202 -4.76 2.63 13.08
N SER A 203 -4.54 1.93 11.95
CA SER A 203 -4.26 0.50 11.95
C SER A 203 -2.88 0.20 12.55
N LEU A 204 -1.85 0.94 12.13
CA LEU A 204 -0.47 0.78 12.61
C LEU A 204 -0.32 1.18 14.09
N VAL A 205 -0.92 2.29 14.51
CA VAL A 205 -0.91 2.73 15.92
C VAL A 205 -1.54 1.67 16.83
N ARG A 206 -2.67 1.08 16.40
CA ARG A 206 -3.31 -0.01 17.15
C ARG A 206 -2.38 -1.21 17.29
N GLU A 207 -1.74 -1.62 16.20
CA GLU A 207 -0.78 -2.72 16.24
C GLU A 207 0.39 -2.43 17.18
N ARG A 208 0.98 -1.22 17.09
CA ARG A 208 2.07 -0.80 17.97
C ARG A 208 1.67 -0.80 19.45
N LYS A 209 0.45 -0.33 19.77
CA LYS A 209 -0.09 -0.37 21.15
C LYS A 209 -0.14 -1.80 21.66
N LYS A 210 -0.68 -2.74 20.89
CA LYS A 210 -0.74 -4.17 21.24
C LYS A 210 0.64 -4.80 21.44
N LYS A 211 1.56 -4.56 20.50
CA LYS A 211 2.95 -5.06 20.61
C LYS A 211 3.61 -4.60 21.92
N LEU A 212 3.41 -3.33 22.28
CA LEU A 212 4.03 -2.75 23.46
C LEU A 212 3.37 -3.22 24.77
N GLU A 213 2.06 -3.46 24.77
CA GLU A 213 1.35 -4.12 25.88
C GLU A 213 1.82 -5.57 26.09
N ALA A 214 1.96 -6.33 25.00
CA ALA A 214 2.50 -7.69 25.05
C ALA A 214 3.94 -7.74 25.57
N TYR A 215 4.79 -6.79 25.15
CA TYR A 215 6.16 -6.65 25.65
C TYR A 215 6.18 -6.41 27.16
N LYS A 216 5.30 -5.54 27.69
CA LYS A 216 5.21 -5.28 29.13
C LYS A 216 4.82 -6.50 29.96
N LEU A 217 3.92 -7.34 29.45
CA LEU A 217 3.50 -8.57 30.12
C LEU A 217 4.61 -9.63 30.15
N LYS A 218 5.47 -9.65 29.12
CA LYS A 218 6.61 -10.58 29.00
C LYS A 218 7.91 -10.03 29.61
N ALA A 219 7.99 -8.74 29.95
CA ALA A 219 9.22 -8.12 30.43
C ALA A 219 9.62 -8.68 31.81
N PRO A 220 10.88 -9.12 32.00
CA PRO A 220 11.39 -9.43 33.32
C PRO A 220 11.29 -8.20 34.23
N LYS A 221 11.07 -8.42 35.54
CA LYS A 221 10.87 -7.33 36.53
C LYS A 221 12.09 -6.40 36.72
N ASP A 222 13.23 -6.73 36.12
CA ASP A 222 14.43 -5.91 36.09
C ASP A 222 14.59 -5.17 34.75
N LYS A 223 14.91 -3.88 34.82
CA LYS A 223 15.07 -2.98 33.66
C LYS A 223 16.20 -3.45 32.72
N PRO A 224 15.92 -3.80 31.46
CA PRO A 224 16.95 -4.01 30.46
C PRO A 224 17.28 -2.71 29.70
N SER A 225 18.44 -2.69 29.06
CA SER A 225 18.99 -1.58 28.27
C SER A 225 18.32 -1.46 26.89
N ALA A 226 18.36 -0.27 26.28
CA ALA A 226 17.75 0.03 24.97
C ALA A 226 18.25 -0.85 23.81
N SER A 227 19.42 -1.51 23.97
CA SER A 227 20.00 -2.45 23.00
C SER A 227 19.39 -3.86 23.03
N GLN A 228 18.51 -4.17 23.99
CA GLN A 228 17.82 -5.48 24.09
C GLN A 228 16.43 -5.48 23.42
N MET A 229 16.04 -4.38 22.77
CA MET A 229 14.73 -4.25 22.09
C MET A 229 14.67 -4.94 20.72
N GLN A 230 15.78 -5.48 20.21
CA GLN A 230 15.81 -6.35 19.03
C GLN A 230 15.55 -7.80 19.46
N ALA A 231 14.36 -8.05 20.01
CA ALA A 231 13.92 -9.38 20.44
C ALA A 231 13.00 -10.01 19.38
N VAL A 232 13.41 -11.20 18.92
CA VAL A 232 12.67 -12.25 18.19
C VAL A 232 11.20 -11.90 17.87
N TYR A 233 10.92 -11.57 16.61
CA TYR A 233 9.54 -11.47 16.12
C TYR A 233 8.87 -12.85 16.20
N GLU A 234 7.84 -12.96 17.03
CA GLU A 234 6.94 -14.12 17.08
C GLU A 234 5.60 -13.77 16.41
N ALA A 235 5.06 -14.68 15.62
CA ALA A 235 3.74 -14.51 14.99
C ALA A 235 2.66 -14.20 16.06
N PRO A 236 1.80 -13.18 15.88
CA PRO A 236 0.79 -12.78 16.87
C PRO A 236 -0.13 -13.92 17.27
N SER A 237 -0.69 -13.91 18.48
CA SER A 237 -1.63 -14.95 18.91
C SER A 237 -2.94 -14.90 18.10
N ILE A 238 -3.68 -16.01 18.06
CA ILE A 238 -5.01 -16.06 17.40
C ILE A 238 -5.96 -15.00 17.97
N SER A 239 -5.91 -14.73 19.27
CA SER A 239 -6.73 -13.68 19.89
C SER A 239 -6.38 -12.30 19.35
N ASP A 240 -5.08 -12.01 19.21
CA ASP A 240 -4.60 -10.73 18.70
C ASP A 240 -5.01 -10.51 17.25
N LEU A 241 -4.85 -11.56 16.42
CA LEU A 241 -5.28 -11.58 15.02
C LEU A 241 -6.78 -11.36 14.89
N ARG A 242 -7.60 -12.06 15.68
CA ARG A 242 -9.07 -11.88 15.68
C ARG A 242 -9.46 -10.47 16.10
N SER A 243 -8.83 -9.92 17.14
CA SER A 243 -9.07 -8.54 17.54
C SER A 243 -8.69 -7.56 16.42
N LEU A 244 -7.56 -7.82 15.73
CA LEU A 244 -7.17 -7.02 14.57
C LEU A 244 -8.15 -7.15 13.42
N LEU A 245 -8.78 -8.30 13.18
CA LEU A 245 -9.76 -8.52 12.10
C LEU A 245 -11.14 -7.93 12.40
N LEU A 246 -11.51 -7.82 13.68
CA LEU A 246 -12.88 -7.47 14.10
C LEU A 246 -13.08 -5.98 14.45
N THR A 247 -12.00 -5.19 14.50
CA THR A 247 -12.06 -3.76 14.90
C THR A 247 -12.14 -2.83 13.69
N ASP A 248 -12.85 -1.71 13.77
CA ASP A 248 -13.03 -0.73 12.67
C ASP A 248 -13.54 -1.36 11.37
N ARG A 249 -14.46 -2.30 11.50
CA ARG A 249 -15.08 -2.93 10.34
C ARG A 249 -15.82 -1.91 9.49
N GLN A 250 -15.63 -1.99 8.18
CA GLN A 250 -16.28 -1.10 7.22
C GLN A 250 -17.22 -1.91 6.34
N THR A 251 -18.19 -1.24 5.75
CA THR A 251 -19.03 -1.84 4.71
C THR A 251 -18.28 -1.82 3.39
N PHE A 252 -18.35 -2.94 2.66
CA PHE A 252 -17.70 -3.10 1.37
C PHE A 252 -18.68 -3.68 0.35
N GLY A 253 -18.41 -3.42 -0.93
CA GLY A 253 -19.14 -4.04 -2.03
C GLY A 253 -18.85 -5.55 -2.17
N PRO A 254 -19.56 -6.21 -3.10
CA PRO A 254 -19.40 -7.65 -3.34
C PRO A 254 -17.96 -8.01 -3.75
N VAL A 255 -17.25 -7.08 -4.40
CA VAL A 255 -15.85 -7.19 -4.82
C VAL A 255 -15.00 -6.00 -4.35
N SER A 256 -13.72 -6.22 -4.08
CA SER A 256 -12.79 -5.17 -3.66
C SER A 256 -11.39 -5.41 -4.22
N LEU A 257 -10.76 -4.36 -4.76
CA LEU A 257 -9.33 -4.36 -5.10
C LEU A 257 -8.52 -4.26 -3.80
N ILE A 258 -7.67 -5.25 -3.51
CA ILE A 258 -6.91 -5.29 -2.25
C ILE A 258 -5.41 -5.12 -2.44
N TRP A 259 -4.92 -5.32 -3.66
CA TRP A 259 -3.52 -5.20 -4.07
C TRP A 259 -3.49 -4.94 -5.58
N PRO A 260 -2.44 -4.35 -6.17
CA PRO A 260 -2.39 -4.13 -7.62
C PRO A 260 -2.75 -5.37 -8.44
N GLY A 261 -3.85 -5.29 -9.18
CA GLY A 261 -4.39 -6.39 -10.01
C GLY A 261 -5.08 -7.53 -9.26
N LEU A 262 -5.18 -7.50 -7.93
CA LEU A 262 -5.74 -8.60 -7.13
C LEU A 262 -7.01 -8.17 -6.39
N TYR A 263 -8.08 -8.92 -6.63
CA TYR A 263 -9.41 -8.66 -6.12
C TYR A 263 -9.86 -9.80 -5.20
N ILE A 264 -10.63 -9.46 -4.17
CA ILE A 264 -11.43 -10.43 -3.42
C ILE A 264 -12.90 -10.18 -3.70
N GLY A 265 -13.65 -11.25 -3.96
CA GLY A 265 -15.10 -11.19 -4.14
C GLY A 265 -15.85 -12.37 -3.54
N ASP A 266 -17.16 -12.32 -3.66
CA ASP A 266 -18.09 -13.37 -3.27
C ASP A 266 -18.55 -14.23 -4.47
N GLU A 267 -19.47 -15.16 -4.22
CA GLU A 267 -20.02 -16.02 -5.27
C GLU A 267 -20.76 -15.24 -6.35
N SER A 268 -21.50 -14.19 -5.95
CA SER A 268 -22.27 -13.37 -6.89
C SER A 268 -21.35 -12.67 -7.88
N THR A 269 -20.21 -12.15 -7.39
CA THR A 269 -19.15 -11.54 -8.19
C THR A 269 -18.60 -12.54 -9.21
N ALA A 270 -18.32 -13.77 -8.78
CA ALA A 270 -17.72 -14.78 -9.65
C ALA A 270 -18.67 -15.26 -10.75
N ARG A 271 -19.99 -15.17 -10.53
CA ARG A 271 -21.02 -15.53 -11.52
C ARG A 271 -21.36 -14.37 -12.47
N ASP A 272 -21.05 -13.14 -12.11
CA ASP A 272 -21.32 -11.95 -12.92
C ASP A 272 -20.23 -11.72 -13.98
N LYS A 273 -20.39 -12.37 -15.13
CA LYS A 273 -19.45 -12.25 -16.26
C LYS A 273 -19.32 -10.81 -16.79
N GLY A 274 -20.38 -10.00 -16.69
CA GLY A 274 -20.34 -8.60 -17.10
C GLY A 274 -19.40 -7.79 -16.21
N LEU A 275 -19.59 -7.91 -14.90
CA LEU A 275 -18.69 -7.29 -13.91
C LEU A 275 -17.24 -7.77 -14.06
N LEU A 276 -17.02 -9.07 -14.28
CA LEU A 276 -15.67 -9.60 -14.52
C LEU A 276 -15.02 -8.99 -15.77
N ALA A 277 -15.78 -8.79 -16.85
CA ALA A 277 -15.30 -8.15 -18.07
C ALA A 277 -14.98 -6.66 -17.85
N ASP A 278 -15.86 -5.93 -17.15
CA ASP A 278 -15.67 -4.51 -16.83
C ASP A 278 -14.44 -4.27 -15.95
N LEU A 279 -14.20 -5.17 -14.99
CA LEU A 279 -13.00 -5.15 -14.16
C LEU A 279 -11.74 -5.60 -14.94
N GLY A 280 -11.91 -6.26 -16.08
CA GLY A 280 -10.83 -6.85 -16.88
C GLY A 280 -10.19 -8.07 -16.21
N ILE A 281 -10.97 -8.87 -15.49
CA ILE A 281 -10.50 -10.09 -14.84
C ILE A 281 -10.08 -11.12 -15.89
N THR A 282 -8.87 -11.65 -15.70
CA THR A 282 -8.22 -12.62 -16.60
C THR A 282 -8.00 -13.97 -15.94
N HIS A 283 -8.03 -14.01 -14.61
CA HIS A 283 -7.74 -15.18 -13.81
C HIS A 283 -8.72 -15.25 -12.64
N VAL A 284 -9.20 -16.46 -12.32
CA VAL A 284 -10.12 -16.71 -11.20
C VAL A 284 -9.55 -17.82 -10.33
N VAL A 285 -9.46 -17.55 -9.02
CA VAL A 285 -9.23 -18.54 -7.97
C VAL A 285 -10.54 -18.73 -7.22
N ASN A 286 -11.17 -19.90 -7.38
CA ASN A 286 -12.37 -20.27 -6.65
C ASN A 286 -11.97 -21.09 -5.41
N CYS A 287 -12.02 -20.46 -4.24
CA CYS A 287 -11.63 -21.05 -2.96
C CYS A 287 -12.73 -21.93 -2.34
N ALA A 288 -13.78 -22.24 -3.08
CA ALA A 288 -14.92 -23.04 -2.65
C ALA A 288 -15.43 -23.87 -3.83
N ASP A 289 -14.51 -24.36 -4.67
CA ASP A 289 -14.85 -25.12 -5.87
C ASP A 289 -15.51 -26.46 -5.54
N GLY A 290 -16.18 -27.03 -6.53
CA GLY A 290 -16.75 -28.36 -6.49
C GLY A 290 -18.25 -28.37 -6.82
N PRO A 291 -18.77 -29.51 -7.29
CA PRO A 291 -20.15 -29.66 -7.76
C PRO A 291 -21.20 -29.45 -6.65
N HIS A 292 -20.80 -29.63 -5.39
CA HIS A 292 -21.65 -29.44 -4.22
C HIS A 292 -21.40 -28.09 -3.50
N ARG A 293 -20.64 -27.18 -4.13
CA ARG A 293 -20.32 -25.85 -3.60
C ARG A 293 -20.51 -24.78 -4.68
N ILE A 294 -19.47 -24.06 -5.07
CA ILE A 294 -19.54 -23.03 -6.11
C ILE A 294 -19.03 -23.61 -7.41
N ASN A 295 -19.96 -24.11 -8.23
CA ASN A 295 -19.65 -24.72 -9.51
C ASN A 295 -19.47 -23.66 -10.61
N THR A 296 -18.41 -22.86 -10.50
CA THR A 296 -17.94 -21.94 -11.56
C THR A 296 -16.66 -22.46 -12.20
N GLY A 297 -16.56 -23.79 -12.43
CA GLY A 297 -15.38 -24.42 -13.02
C GLY A 297 -15.01 -23.83 -14.40
N ALA A 298 -13.86 -24.24 -14.96
CA ALA A 298 -13.33 -23.66 -16.21
C ALA A 298 -14.35 -23.56 -17.36
N GLN A 299 -15.26 -24.54 -17.49
CA GLN A 299 -16.31 -24.53 -18.53
C GLN A 299 -17.32 -23.39 -18.37
N PHE A 300 -17.61 -22.95 -17.14
CA PHE A 300 -18.49 -21.81 -16.89
C PHE A 300 -17.95 -20.54 -17.55
N TYR A 301 -16.63 -20.38 -17.63
CA TYR A 301 -15.96 -19.23 -18.23
C TYR A 301 -15.47 -19.47 -19.67
N SER A 302 -15.97 -20.48 -20.37
CA SER A 302 -15.48 -20.89 -21.71
C SER A 302 -15.67 -19.83 -22.82
N ASP A 303 -16.63 -18.93 -22.65
CA ASP A 303 -16.89 -17.74 -23.48
C ASP A 303 -16.01 -16.54 -23.10
N MET A 304 -15.20 -16.66 -22.06
CA MET A 304 -14.28 -15.64 -21.57
C MET A 304 -12.84 -16.12 -21.69
N ARG A 305 -11.89 -15.19 -21.78
CA ARG A 305 -10.45 -15.50 -21.72
C ARG A 305 -9.98 -15.56 -20.26
N ILE A 306 -10.60 -16.43 -19.46
CA ILE A 306 -10.28 -16.59 -18.05
C ILE A 306 -9.49 -17.88 -17.82
N SER A 307 -8.33 -17.77 -17.18
CA SER A 307 -7.63 -18.91 -16.60
C SER A 307 -8.21 -19.22 -15.22
N TYR A 308 -8.51 -20.49 -14.97
CA TYR A 308 -9.23 -20.92 -13.77
C TYR A 308 -8.37 -21.80 -12.84
N CYS A 309 -8.46 -21.53 -11.54
CA CYS A 309 -7.85 -22.33 -10.48
C CYS A 309 -8.91 -22.66 -9.42
N GLY A 310 -9.32 -23.93 -9.36
CA GLY A 310 -10.30 -24.44 -8.40
C GLY A 310 -9.65 -24.98 -7.14
N VAL A 311 -10.15 -24.60 -5.98
CA VAL A 311 -9.76 -25.14 -4.67
C VAL A 311 -11.02 -25.60 -3.94
N GLU A 312 -11.15 -26.92 -3.80
CA GLU A 312 -12.27 -27.55 -3.11
C GLU A 312 -12.12 -27.45 -1.57
N ALA A 313 -12.25 -26.24 -1.02
CA ALA A 313 -12.09 -26.00 0.41
C ALA A 313 -13.40 -25.88 1.19
N SER A 314 -13.49 -26.65 2.28
CA SER A 314 -14.49 -26.48 3.34
C SER A 314 -14.15 -25.29 4.23
N ASP A 315 -15.15 -24.48 4.60
CA ASP A 315 -14.96 -23.37 5.56
C ASP A 315 -15.11 -23.84 7.00
N HIS A 316 -14.25 -24.76 7.44
CA HIS A 316 -14.26 -25.28 8.79
C HIS A 316 -12.84 -25.25 9.39
N PRO A 317 -12.66 -24.93 10.69
CA PRO A 317 -11.34 -24.87 11.32
C PRO A 317 -10.46 -26.13 11.21
N GLN A 318 -11.06 -27.29 10.93
CA GLN A 318 -10.34 -28.56 10.77
C GLN A 318 -9.85 -28.81 9.33
N PHE A 319 -10.30 -28.02 8.35
CA PHE A 319 -9.85 -28.18 6.97
C PHE A 319 -8.41 -27.70 6.81
N ASP A 320 -7.55 -28.53 6.25
CA ASP A 320 -6.19 -28.13 5.90
C ASP A 320 -6.20 -27.33 4.59
N LEU A 321 -6.17 -26.00 4.72
CA LEU A 321 -6.06 -25.07 3.61
C LEU A 321 -4.60 -24.85 3.20
N SER A 322 -3.64 -25.17 4.06
CA SER A 322 -2.21 -24.89 3.88
C SER A 322 -1.61 -25.62 2.67
N GLN A 323 -2.14 -26.80 2.34
CA GLN A 323 -1.79 -27.55 1.13
C GLN A 323 -2.01 -26.75 -0.17
N TYR A 324 -2.90 -25.74 -0.16
CA TYR A 324 -3.19 -24.89 -1.32
C TYR A 324 -2.45 -23.55 -1.33
N PHE A 325 -1.69 -23.21 -0.29
CA PHE A 325 -1.02 -21.91 -0.20
C PHE A 325 -0.03 -21.71 -1.34
N CYS A 326 0.85 -22.68 -1.59
CA CYS A 326 1.89 -22.56 -2.61
C CYS A 326 1.31 -22.51 -4.03
N SER A 327 0.38 -23.41 -4.36
CA SER A 327 -0.21 -23.49 -5.70
C SER A 327 -1.02 -22.24 -6.04
N THR A 328 -1.85 -21.75 -5.11
CA THR A 328 -2.65 -20.53 -5.33
C THR A 328 -1.78 -19.27 -5.35
N ALA A 329 -0.78 -19.15 -4.47
CA ALA A 329 0.15 -18.02 -4.48
C ALA A 329 0.97 -17.97 -5.78
N SER A 330 1.40 -19.11 -6.30
CA SER A 330 2.12 -19.21 -7.58
C SER A 330 1.23 -18.81 -8.76
N PHE A 331 -0.02 -19.28 -8.79
CA PHE A 331 -1.01 -18.90 -9.80
C PHE A 331 -1.26 -17.39 -9.80
N ILE A 332 -1.50 -16.80 -8.63
CA ILE A 332 -1.70 -15.35 -8.47
C ILE A 332 -0.44 -14.59 -8.94
N LYS A 333 0.75 -15.01 -8.48
CA LYS A 333 2.00 -14.32 -8.83
C LYS A 333 2.29 -14.35 -10.34
N ALA A 334 2.08 -15.50 -10.98
CA ALA A 334 2.27 -15.66 -12.42
C ALA A 334 1.32 -14.74 -13.21
N ALA A 335 0.05 -14.68 -12.82
CA ALA A 335 -0.94 -13.81 -13.45
C ALA A 335 -0.56 -12.32 -13.32
N LEU A 336 -0.24 -11.86 -12.10
CA LEU A 336 0.12 -10.46 -11.85
C LEU A 336 1.40 -10.05 -12.58
N THR A 337 2.39 -10.95 -12.68
CA THR A 337 3.65 -10.70 -13.42
C THR A 337 3.40 -10.47 -14.91
N GLN A 338 2.34 -11.07 -15.47
CA GLN A 338 1.92 -10.89 -16.86
C GLN A 338 0.91 -9.75 -17.02
N ASN A 339 0.81 -8.85 -16.03
CA ASN A 339 -0.15 -7.75 -15.99
C ASN A 339 -1.63 -8.22 -16.06
N GLY A 340 -1.89 -9.47 -15.69
CA GLY A 340 -3.23 -10.01 -15.53
C GLY A 340 -3.90 -9.50 -14.25
N LYS A 341 -5.23 -9.53 -14.23
CA LYS A 341 -6.04 -9.26 -13.04
C LYS A 341 -6.69 -10.55 -12.52
N VAL A 342 -6.61 -10.76 -11.22
CA VAL A 342 -7.03 -11.99 -10.54
C VAL A 342 -8.17 -11.71 -9.59
N LEU A 343 -9.27 -12.47 -9.70
CA LEU A 343 -10.31 -12.55 -8.69
C LEU A 343 -10.07 -13.78 -7.80
N VAL A 344 -9.96 -13.58 -6.49
CA VAL A 344 -9.93 -14.67 -5.50
C VAL A 344 -11.24 -14.63 -4.73
N HIS A 345 -12.09 -15.65 -4.86
CA HIS A 345 -13.42 -15.65 -4.27
C HIS A 345 -13.72 -16.91 -3.47
N CYS A 346 -14.71 -16.81 -2.57
CA CYS A 346 -15.37 -17.96 -1.97
C CYS A 346 -16.88 -17.65 -1.92
N ALA A 347 -17.62 -18.23 -0.98
CA ALA A 347 -19.06 -17.95 -0.88
C ALA A 347 -19.34 -16.47 -0.55
N MET A 348 -18.67 -15.93 0.48
CA MET A 348 -18.87 -14.55 0.96
C MET A 348 -17.67 -13.64 0.70
N GLY A 349 -16.56 -14.18 0.19
CA GLY A 349 -15.33 -13.40 0.05
C GLY A 349 -14.71 -12.95 1.37
N VAL A 350 -14.85 -13.75 2.45
CA VAL A 350 -14.45 -13.37 3.83
C VAL A 350 -13.39 -14.29 4.42
N SER A 351 -13.61 -15.60 4.41
CA SER A 351 -12.76 -16.56 5.15
C SER A 351 -11.73 -17.25 4.26
N ARG A 352 -12.13 -18.21 3.42
CA ARG A 352 -11.23 -19.00 2.54
C ARG A 352 -10.43 -18.14 1.57
N SER A 353 -11.12 -17.23 0.86
CA SER A 353 -10.46 -16.29 -0.06
C SER A 353 -9.53 -15.32 0.67
N GLY A 354 -9.96 -14.81 1.84
CA GLY A 354 -9.13 -13.97 2.70
C GLY A 354 -7.86 -14.69 3.12
N ALA A 355 -7.96 -15.94 3.57
CA ALA A 355 -6.81 -16.74 4.00
C ALA A 355 -5.80 -16.97 2.86
N LEU A 356 -6.28 -17.35 1.66
CA LEU A 356 -5.39 -17.57 0.52
C LEU A 356 -4.74 -16.29 0.01
N VAL A 357 -5.43 -15.14 0.06
CA VAL A 357 -4.82 -13.84 -0.24
C VAL A 357 -3.76 -13.46 0.79
N LEU A 358 -4.02 -13.67 2.08
CA LEU A 358 -3.02 -13.42 3.12
C LEU A 358 -1.77 -14.29 2.91
N ALA A 359 -1.94 -15.59 2.63
CA ALA A 359 -0.84 -16.49 2.32
C ALA A 359 -0.02 -16.00 1.10
N PHE A 360 -0.69 -15.58 0.02
CA PHE A 360 -0.02 -14.98 -1.14
C PHE A 360 0.80 -13.75 -0.77
N LEU A 361 0.24 -12.80 -0.02
CA LEU A 361 0.95 -11.59 0.39
C LEU A 361 2.17 -11.89 1.27
N MET A 362 2.08 -12.92 2.12
CA MET A 362 3.22 -13.34 2.93
C MET A 362 4.31 -14.01 2.08
N MET A 363 3.94 -14.96 1.22
CA MET A 363 4.90 -15.76 0.45
C MET A 363 5.54 -14.97 -0.69
N CYS A 364 4.75 -14.24 -1.47
CA CYS A 364 5.18 -13.59 -2.70
C CYS A 364 5.50 -12.10 -2.51
N GLU A 365 4.90 -11.48 -1.49
CA GLU A 365 5.03 -10.05 -1.22
C GLU A 365 5.74 -9.76 0.12
N ASN A 366 6.34 -10.78 0.74
CA ASN A 366 7.18 -10.69 1.95
C ASN A 366 6.59 -9.84 3.10
N LEU A 367 5.26 -9.84 3.26
CA LEU A 367 4.58 -9.14 4.36
C LEU A 367 4.45 -10.04 5.58
N THR A 368 4.65 -9.50 6.79
CA THR A 368 4.21 -10.17 8.02
C THR A 368 2.72 -10.49 7.94
N LEU A 369 2.25 -11.50 8.67
CA LEU A 369 0.84 -11.82 8.74
C LEU A 369 0.04 -10.59 9.19
N THR A 370 0.59 -9.82 10.12
CA THR A 370 -0.02 -8.56 10.56
C THR A 370 -0.08 -7.52 9.45
N ASP A 371 1.04 -7.27 8.75
CA ASP A 371 1.08 -6.33 7.63
C ASP A 371 0.13 -6.74 6.50
N ALA A 372 0.06 -8.04 6.20
CA ALA A 372 -0.86 -8.59 5.21
C ALA A 372 -2.32 -8.36 5.61
N ILE A 373 -2.67 -8.58 6.88
CA ILE A 373 -4.01 -8.28 7.40
C ILE A 373 -4.31 -6.79 7.28
N ILE A 374 -3.40 -5.91 7.72
CA ILE A 374 -3.60 -4.47 7.62
C ILE A 374 -3.79 -4.06 6.16
N ALA A 375 -2.91 -4.51 5.25
CA ALA A 375 -2.96 -4.19 3.83
C ALA A 375 -4.31 -4.58 3.19
N VAL A 376 -4.83 -5.78 3.48
CA VAL A 376 -6.13 -6.22 2.96
C VAL A 376 -7.28 -5.42 3.59
N ARG A 377 -7.25 -5.21 4.91
CA ARG A 377 -8.31 -4.52 5.66
C ARG A 377 -8.44 -3.04 5.35
N LEU A 378 -7.41 -2.43 4.76
CA LEU A 378 -7.53 -1.08 4.19
C LEU A 378 -8.63 -0.98 3.12
N ASN A 379 -8.98 -2.09 2.46
CA ASN A 379 -9.93 -2.13 1.35
C ASN A 379 -11.03 -3.18 1.48
N ARG A 380 -10.88 -4.16 2.36
CA ARG A 380 -11.88 -5.21 2.57
C ARG A 380 -11.74 -5.87 3.93
N ASP A 381 -12.85 -5.96 4.65
CA ASP A 381 -12.92 -6.81 5.83
C ASP A 381 -12.90 -8.29 5.44
N ILE A 382 -11.91 -9.00 5.97
CA ILE A 382 -11.82 -10.44 5.92
C ILE A 382 -11.88 -10.99 7.35
N CYS A 383 -12.25 -12.25 7.48
CA CYS A 383 -12.26 -12.95 8.75
C CYS A 383 -12.06 -14.45 8.50
N PRO A 384 -10.83 -14.89 8.19
CA PRO A 384 -10.49 -16.30 8.18
C PRO A 384 -10.90 -16.98 9.49
N ASN A 385 -11.42 -18.21 9.41
CA ASN A 385 -11.73 -18.98 10.61
C ASN A 385 -10.45 -19.27 11.43
N SER A 386 -10.62 -19.69 12.69
CA SER A 386 -9.49 -19.88 13.62
C SER A 386 -8.47 -20.92 13.15
N GLY A 387 -8.90 -21.97 12.44
CA GLY A 387 -8.00 -22.98 11.90
C GLY A 387 -7.12 -22.43 10.79
N PHE A 388 -7.70 -21.61 9.90
CA PHE A 388 -6.93 -20.95 8.84
C PHE A 388 -5.96 -19.90 9.39
N LEU A 389 -6.35 -19.16 10.44
CA LEU A 389 -5.43 -18.25 11.12
C LEU A 389 -4.24 -18.98 11.73
N GLU A 390 -4.43 -20.18 12.31
CA GLU A 390 -3.31 -20.96 12.86
C GLU A 390 -2.40 -21.51 11.76
N GLN A 391 -2.97 -21.91 10.63
CA GLN A 391 -2.19 -22.32 9.45
C GLN A 391 -1.37 -21.14 8.88
N LEU A 392 -1.93 -19.92 8.87
CA LEU A 392 -1.20 -18.71 8.46
C LEU A 392 -0.09 -18.34 9.45
N ARG A 393 -0.30 -18.50 10.76
CA ARG A 393 0.78 -18.32 11.77
C ARG A 393 1.89 -19.34 11.57
N THR A 394 1.53 -20.60 11.30
CA THR A 394 2.49 -21.66 10.98
C THR A 394 3.28 -21.32 9.72
N LEU A 395 2.62 -20.81 8.68
CA LEU A 395 3.29 -20.30 7.48
C LEU A 395 4.28 -19.19 7.82
N GLU A 396 3.89 -18.20 8.63
CA GLU A 396 4.79 -17.11 9.04
C GLU A 396 6.06 -17.62 9.73
N ASN A 397 5.92 -18.54 10.69
CA ASN A 397 7.05 -19.12 11.40
C ASN A 397 8.00 -19.90 10.47
N ASN A 398 7.47 -20.48 9.38
CA ASN A 398 8.25 -21.22 8.39
C ASN A 398 8.94 -20.30 7.37
N LEU A 399 8.38 -19.11 7.12
CA LEU A 399 9.01 -18.07 6.31
C LEU A 399 10.12 -17.42 7.14
N LYS A 400 11.33 -17.99 7.11
CA LYS A 400 12.53 -17.44 7.76
C LYS A 400 12.77 -16.00 7.28
N ARG A 401 12.46 -15.01 8.11
CA ARG A 401 12.55 -13.58 7.78
C ARG A 401 13.60 -12.86 8.61
#